data_AF-K1YIT1-F1
#
_entry.id   AF-K1YIT1-F1
#
_cell.length_a   1.000
_cell.length_b   1.000
_cell.length_c   1.000
_cell.angle_alpha   90.00
_cell.angle_beta   90.00
_cell.angle_gamma   90.00
#
_symmetry.space_group_name_H-M   'P 1'
#
loop_
_entity.id
_entity.type
_entity.pdbx_description
1 polymer ?
#
loop_
_entity_poly.entity_id
_entity_poly.type
_entity_poly.pdbx_seq_one_letter_code
_entity_poly.pdbx_strand_id
1 'polypeptide(L)'
;MKKIGVIGLVLTLGLQTSLAFAYDFTNKLRLKKEAEVYQTQLKEIPIYREKLDVPYTLLGPVRGQDMMTTKKAAIMYQMREQAHQMGANAIMEFHCDKLLRKTLLQCEGFAIHLK
;
A
#
# COMPACT_ATOMS: atom_id res chain seq x y z
N MET A 1 59.43 39.67 5.33
CA MET A 1 58.37 38.91 6.02
C MET A 1 57.31 38.51 4.99
N LYS A 2 56.80 37.28 5.10
CA LYS A 2 55.96 36.53 4.14
C LYS A 2 54.63 37.23 3.81
N LYS A 3 54.24 37.23 2.53
CA LYS A 3 52.82 37.30 2.11
C LYS A 3 52.44 35.93 1.57
N ILE A 4 51.67 35.18 2.36
CA ILE A 4 50.95 33.99 1.93
C ILE A 4 49.55 34.49 1.56
N GLY A 5 49.18 34.38 0.28
CA GLY A 5 47.81 34.62 -0.19
C GLY A 5 47.30 33.33 -0.81
N VAL A 6 46.62 32.54 0.00
CA VAL A 6 46.01 31.25 -0.35
C VAL A 6 44.93 31.49 -1.41
N ILE A 7 45.23 31.15 -2.67
CA ILE A 7 44.21 30.91 -3.70
C ILE A 7 43.93 29.42 -3.64
N GLY A 8 42.71 29.06 -3.28
CA GLY A 8 42.23 27.69 -3.46
C GLY A 8 41.40 27.18 -2.30
N LEU A 9 40.19 27.71 -2.13
CA LEU A 9 39.12 26.95 -1.45
C LEU A 9 37.73 27.52 -1.74
N VAL A 10 37.34 27.67 -3.01
CA VAL A 10 35.95 28.01 -3.35
C VAL A 10 35.51 27.18 -4.56
N LEU A 11 35.48 25.85 -4.44
CA LEU A 11 34.89 25.02 -5.51
C LEU A 11 34.40 23.62 -5.07
N THR A 12 34.11 23.41 -3.79
CA THR A 12 33.63 22.09 -3.29
C THR A 12 32.26 22.12 -2.62
N LEU A 13 31.72 23.29 -2.26
CA LEU A 13 30.43 23.39 -1.54
C LEU A 13 29.19 23.41 -2.45
N GLY A 14 29.35 23.54 -3.77
CA GLY A 14 28.23 23.55 -4.73
C GLY A 14 27.80 22.16 -5.26
N LEU A 15 28.67 21.14 -5.16
CA LEU A 15 28.38 19.80 -5.67
C LEU A 15 27.71 18.86 -4.65
N GLN A 16 27.87 19.12 -3.35
CA GLN A 16 27.32 18.25 -2.31
C GLN A 16 25.81 18.47 -2.07
N THR A 17 25.33 19.70 -2.24
CA THR A 17 23.92 20.06 -2.04
C THR A 17 23.02 19.58 -3.18
N SER A 18 23.52 19.59 -4.42
CA SER A 18 22.81 19.09 -5.60
C SER A 18 22.67 17.57 -5.59
N LEU A 19 23.70 16.83 -5.16
CA LEU A 19 23.62 15.38 -4.98
C LEU A 19 22.66 14.97 -3.86
N ALA A 20 22.65 15.68 -2.73
CA ALA A 20 21.72 15.40 -1.63
C ALA A 20 20.25 15.66 -2.03
N PHE A 21 19.98 16.75 -2.75
CA PHE A 21 18.66 17.05 -3.28
C PHE A 21 18.22 16.05 -4.37
N ALA A 22 19.13 15.68 -5.29
CA ALA A 22 18.86 14.65 -6.29
C ALA A 22 18.63 13.27 -5.64
N TYR A 23 19.35 12.94 -4.57
CA TYR A 23 19.17 11.69 -3.82
C TYR A 23 17.84 11.66 -3.06
N ASP A 24 17.46 12.75 -2.38
CA ASP A 24 16.17 12.86 -1.71
C ASP A 24 15.00 12.84 -2.72
N PHE A 25 15.15 13.52 -3.87
CA PHE A 25 14.17 13.50 -4.95
C PHE A 25 14.01 12.12 -5.58
N THR A 26 15.13 11.44 -5.91
CA THR A 26 15.10 10.09 -6.49
C THR A 26 14.57 9.05 -5.50
N ASN A 27 14.88 9.16 -4.21
CA ASN A 27 14.28 8.31 -3.18
C ASN A 27 12.77 8.54 -3.04
N LYS A 28 12.31 9.80 -3.02
CA LYS A 28 10.87 10.11 -2.98
C LYS A 28 10.13 9.58 -4.21
N LEU A 29 10.73 9.68 -5.39
CA LEU A 29 10.20 9.10 -6.63
C LEU A 29 10.13 7.56 -6.57
N ARG A 30 11.20 6.92 -6.09
CA ARG A 30 11.25 5.46 -5.93
C ARG A 30 10.17 4.96 -4.98
N LEU A 31 10.03 5.58 -3.81
CA LEU A 31 9.01 5.21 -2.82
C LEU A 31 7.58 5.41 -3.35
N LYS A 32 7.34 6.48 -4.12
CA LYS A 32 6.05 6.68 -4.80
C LYS A 32 5.76 5.58 -5.82
N LYS A 33 6.73 5.24 -6.64
CA LYS A 33 6.60 4.19 -7.65
C LYS A 33 6.36 2.82 -6.99
N GLU A 34 7.07 2.52 -5.91
CA GLU A 34 6.86 1.30 -5.12
C GLU A 34 5.46 1.24 -4.51
N ALA A 35 4.96 2.36 -3.97
CA ALA A 35 3.60 2.46 -3.45
C ALA A 35 2.54 2.27 -4.56
N GLU A 36 2.75 2.83 -5.76
CA GLU A 36 1.85 2.66 -6.91
C GLU A 36 1.80 1.20 -7.39
N VAL A 37 2.97 0.55 -7.48
CA VAL A 37 3.06 -0.87 -7.84
C VAL A 37 2.36 -1.73 -6.80
N TYR A 38 2.60 -1.46 -5.51
CA TYR A 38 1.95 -2.17 -4.41
C TYR A 38 0.42 -2.03 -4.46
N GLN A 39 -0.10 -0.82 -4.66
CA GLN A 39 -1.54 -0.60 -4.82
C GLN A 39 -2.12 -1.34 -6.03
N THR A 40 -1.35 -1.45 -7.11
CA THR A 40 -1.77 -2.18 -8.32
C THR A 40 -1.86 -3.68 -8.06
N GLN A 41 -0.84 -4.27 -7.41
CA GLN A 41 -0.84 -5.68 -7.02
C GLN A 41 -2.01 -6.02 -6.09
N LEU A 42 -2.32 -5.16 -5.13
CA LEU A 42 -3.48 -5.38 -4.25
C LEU A 42 -4.80 -5.37 -5.03
N LYS A 43 -4.94 -4.52 -6.07
CA LYS A 43 -6.15 -4.48 -6.90
C LYS A 43 -6.38 -5.76 -7.70
N GLU A 44 -5.33 -6.51 -7.99
CA GLU A 44 -5.39 -7.78 -8.72
C GLU A 44 -6.00 -8.91 -7.88
N ILE A 45 -6.00 -8.81 -6.55
CA ILE A 45 -6.66 -9.78 -5.67
C ILE A 45 -8.19 -9.68 -5.90
N PRO A 46 -8.82 -10.71 -6.50
CA PRO A 46 -10.25 -10.74 -6.76
C PRO A 46 -11.01 -10.96 -5.46
N ILE A 47 -12.22 -10.41 -5.41
CA ILE A 47 -13.14 -10.52 -4.28
C ILE A 47 -14.45 -11.11 -4.80
N TYR A 48 -14.76 -12.32 -4.34
CA TYR A 48 -15.95 -13.06 -4.70
C TYR A 48 -16.99 -12.92 -3.59
N ARG A 49 -18.23 -12.63 -3.97
CA ARG A 49 -19.36 -12.57 -3.03
C ARG A 49 -19.70 -13.95 -2.47
N GLU A 50 -19.65 -14.96 -3.30
CA GLU A 50 -20.03 -16.32 -2.96
C GLU A 50 -18.81 -17.17 -2.62
N LYS A 51 -19.06 -18.33 -2.02
CA LYS A 51 -18.08 -19.40 -1.93
C LYS A 51 -17.78 -19.95 -3.33
N LEU A 52 -16.52 -20.31 -3.57
CA LEU A 52 -16.11 -20.86 -4.86
C LEU A 52 -16.16 -22.39 -4.85
N ASP A 53 -16.64 -22.98 -5.96
CA ASP A 53 -16.65 -24.43 -6.19
C ASP A 53 -15.39 -24.89 -6.92
N VAL A 54 -14.23 -24.51 -6.39
CA VAL A 54 -12.91 -24.89 -6.90
C VAL A 54 -11.99 -25.23 -5.73
N PRO A 55 -10.91 -26.00 -5.94
CA PRO A 55 -9.95 -26.26 -4.88
C PRO A 55 -9.26 -24.98 -4.37
N TYR A 56 -9.32 -24.74 -3.07
CA TYR A 56 -8.64 -23.63 -2.42
C TYR A 56 -8.09 -24.02 -1.05
N THR A 57 -7.13 -23.25 -0.56
CA THR A 57 -6.68 -23.29 0.84
C THR A 57 -7.25 -22.07 1.56
N LEU A 58 -7.96 -22.29 2.66
CA LEU A 58 -8.44 -21.22 3.53
C LEU A 58 -7.28 -20.70 4.39
N LEU A 59 -6.97 -19.41 4.31
CA LEU A 59 -5.86 -18.79 5.04
C LEU A 59 -6.34 -18.03 6.28
N GLY A 60 -7.54 -17.44 6.24
CA GLY A 60 -8.14 -16.80 7.40
C GLY A 60 -9.21 -15.77 7.06
N PRO A 61 -9.90 -15.22 8.07
CA PRO A 61 -10.86 -14.14 7.88
C PRO A 61 -10.14 -12.81 7.60
N VAL A 62 -10.74 -11.98 6.75
CA VAL A 62 -10.33 -10.60 6.50
C VAL A 62 -11.51 -9.66 6.69
N ARG A 63 -11.24 -8.46 7.19
CA ARG A 63 -12.29 -7.48 7.48
C ARG A 63 -11.82 -6.07 7.22
N GLY A 64 -12.72 -5.18 6.84
CA GLY A 64 -12.42 -3.76 6.75
C GLY A 64 -13.63 -2.94 7.15
N GLN A 65 -13.35 -1.72 7.64
CA GLN A 65 -14.39 -0.83 8.11
C GLN A 65 -14.08 0.62 7.77
N ASP A 66 -15.14 1.37 7.50
CA ASP A 66 -15.08 2.81 7.27
C ASP A 66 -16.22 3.47 8.04
N MET A 67 -15.83 4.34 8.97
CA MET A 67 -16.73 5.15 9.77
C MET A 67 -16.91 6.50 9.08
N MET A 68 -18.14 7.00 9.05
CA MET A 68 -18.55 8.31 8.48
C MET A 68 -18.66 8.34 6.96
N THR A 69 -17.65 7.87 6.21
CA THR A 69 -17.65 8.05 4.74
C THR A 69 -18.22 6.85 4.00
N THR A 70 -18.23 5.67 4.62
CA THR A 70 -18.76 4.41 4.05
C THR A 70 -18.14 4.09 2.67
N LYS A 71 -16.89 4.51 2.44
CA LYS A 71 -16.24 4.33 1.14
C LYS A 71 -15.83 2.87 0.98
N LYS A 72 -16.66 2.12 0.26
CA LYS A 72 -16.41 0.71 -0.07
C LYS A 72 -15.00 0.49 -0.65
N ALA A 73 -14.48 1.40 -1.48
CA ALA A 73 -13.13 1.26 -2.05
C ALA A 73 -12.02 1.21 -0.99
N ALA A 74 -12.11 2.00 0.09
CA ALA A 74 -11.14 2.00 1.17
C ALA A 74 -11.20 0.69 1.98
N ILE A 75 -12.42 0.21 2.25
CA ILE A 75 -12.64 -1.08 2.91
C ILE A 75 -12.06 -2.24 2.09
N MET A 76 -12.33 -2.25 0.78
CA MET A 76 -11.81 -3.28 -0.13
C MET A 76 -10.28 -3.27 -0.17
N TYR A 77 -9.66 -2.08 -0.11
CA TYR A 77 -8.20 -1.96 -0.03
C TYR A 77 -7.65 -2.59 1.26
N GLN A 78 -8.23 -2.27 2.42
CA GLN A 78 -7.82 -2.86 3.71
C GLN A 78 -7.92 -4.39 3.70
N MET A 79 -9.00 -4.94 3.13
CA MET A 79 -9.19 -6.39 3.05
C MET A 79 -8.16 -7.05 2.13
N ARG A 80 -7.82 -6.41 0.99
CA ARG A 80 -6.79 -6.90 0.07
C ARG A 80 -5.41 -6.86 0.68
N GLU A 81 -5.09 -5.82 1.43
CA GLU A 81 -3.83 -5.71 2.18
C GLU A 81 -3.68 -6.86 3.17
N GLN A 82 -4.73 -7.13 3.97
CA GLN A 82 -4.74 -8.28 4.90
C GLN A 82 -4.61 -9.62 4.17
N ALA A 83 -5.35 -9.83 3.09
CA ALA A 83 -5.28 -11.05 2.29
C ALA A 83 -3.87 -11.24 1.70
N HIS A 84 -3.27 -10.18 1.16
CA HIS A 84 -1.92 -10.20 0.62
C HIS A 84 -0.88 -10.55 1.70
N GLN A 85 -0.99 -9.98 2.90
CA GLN A 85 -0.13 -10.30 4.04
C GLN A 85 -0.21 -11.78 4.46
N MET A 86 -1.35 -12.44 4.21
CA MET A 86 -1.54 -13.87 4.46
C MET A 86 -1.06 -14.75 3.31
N GLY A 87 -0.60 -14.19 2.19
CA GLY A 87 -0.25 -14.94 0.97
C GLY A 87 -1.46 -15.41 0.17
N ALA A 88 -2.63 -14.81 0.39
CA ALA A 88 -3.83 -15.08 -0.39
C ALA A 88 -3.76 -14.44 -1.77
N ASN A 89 -4.32 -15.14 -2.75
CA ASN A 89 -4.50 -14.65 -4.11
C ASN A 89 -5.96 -14.35 -4.44
N ALA A 90 -6.90 -14.53 -3.50
CA ALA A 90 -8.31 -14.19 -3.62
C ALA A 90 -8.98 -14.00 -2.25
N ILE A 91 -10.15 -13.36 -2.25
CA ILE A 91 -11.08 -13.28 -1.10
C ILE A 91 -12.43 -13.82 -1.54
N MET A 92 -13.09 -14.65 -0.72
CA MET A 92 -14.44 -15.18 -1.00
C MET A 92 -15.43 -14.88 0.13
N GLU A 93 -16.71 -15.21 -0.10
CA GLU A 93 -17.81 -14.99 0.85
C GLU A 93 -17.94 -13.53 1.32
N PHE A 94 -17.64 -12.60 0.39
CA PHE A 94 -17.63 -11.18 0.66
C PHE A 94 -19.05 -10.62 0.91
N HIS A 95 -19.23 -10.00 2.07
CA HIS A 95 -20.44 -9.28 2.42
C HIS A 95 -20.11 -7.99 3.19
N CYS A 96 -21.08 -7.06 3.21
CA CYS A 96 -20.95 -5.81 3.96
C CYS A 96 -22.23 -5.49 4.71
N ASP A 97 -22.07 -5.07 5.95
CA ASP A 97 -23.14 -4.65 6.83
C ASP A 97 -23.02 -3.17 7.20
N LYS A 98 -24.18 -2.53 7.29
CA LYS A 98 -24.30 -1.16 7.79
C LYS A 98 -24.65 -1.21 9.27
N LEU A 99 -23.71 -0.80 10.11
CA LEU A 99 -23.81 -0.77 11.56
C LEU A 99 -24.02 0.67 12.05
N LEU A 100 -24.30 0.83 13.35
CA LEU A 100 -24.41 2.12 14.06
C LEU A 100 -25.21 3.18 13.30
N ARG A 101 -26.53 2.99 13.16
CA ARG A 101 -27.42 3.93 12.44
C ARG A 101 -26.96 4.25 11.00
N LYS A 102 -26.31 3.27 10.33
CA LYS A 102 -25.81 3.35 8.94
C LYS A 102 -24.58 4.25 8.74
N THR A 103 -23.90 4.67 9.80
CA THR A 103 -22.68 5.49 9.70
C THR A 103 -21.39 4.67 9.67
N LEU A 104 -21.48 3.38 10.02
CA LEU A 104 -20.38 2.43 9.94
C LEU A 104 -20.69 1.43 8.84
N LEU A 105 -19.83 1.34 7.83
CA LEU A 105 -19.85 0.24 6.87
C LEU A 105 -18.72 -0.71 7.25
N GLN A 106 -19.07 -1.97 7.54
CA GLN A 106 -18.13 -3.04 7.81
C GLN A 106 -18.30 -4.10 6.71
N CYS A 107 -17.18 -4.63 6.20
CA CYS A 107 -17.20 -5.74 5.25
C CYS A 107 -16.29 -6.85 5.74
N GLU A 108 -16.66 -8.08 5.43
CA GLU A 108 -15.99 -9.31 5.86
C GLU A 108 -15.92 -10.30 4.71
N GLY A 109 -14.97 -11.24 4.82
CA GLY A 109 -14.80 -12.36 3.91
C GLY A 109 -13.64 -13.23 4.34
N PHE A 110 -13.27 -14.20 3.50
CA PHE A 110 -12.17 -15.12 3.78
C PHE A 110 -11.06 -14.99 2.74
N ALA A 111 -9.84 -14.80 3.20
CA ALA A 111 -8.62 -14.88 2.41
C ALA A 111 -8.35 -16.34 2.04
N ILE A 112 -8.17 -16.60 0.74
CA ILE A 112 -7.94 -17.93 0.20
C ILE A 112 -6.75 -17.94 -0.77
N HIS A 113 -6.14 -19.11 -0.90
CA HIS A 113 -5.18 -19.41 -1.95
C HIS A 113 -5.79 -20.43 -2.91
N LEU A 114 -6.14 -19.98 -4.11
CA LEU A 114 -6.56 -20.84 -5.23
C LEU A 114 -5.36 -21.65 -5.71
N LYS A 115 -5.57 -22.95 -5.96
CA LYS A 115 -4.55 -23.89 -6.43
C LYS A 115 -4.47 -23.97 -7.95
#